data_AF-A0AAW1FK23-F1
#
_entry.id   AF-A0AAW1FK23-F1
#
_cell.length_a   1.000
_cell.length_b   1.000
_cell.length_c   1.000
_cell.angle_alpha   90.00
_cell.angle_beta   90.00
_cell.angle_gamma   90.00
#
_symmetry.space_group_name_H-M   'P 1'
#
loop_
_entity.id
_entity.type
_entity.pdbx_description
1 polymer ?
#
loop_
_entity_poly.entity_id
_entity_poly.type
_entity_poly.pdbx_seq_one_letter_code
_entity_poly.pdbx_strand_id
1 'polypeptide(L)'
;MWKTVVGSCSTVWIVTDRNGAASEPEAWKILKSAPSFMGNGGQCQHIHFICTKSDIIKKSKDHSAAGVRASILKTNDRVKKEVKVEFSKLKEVKKHFSDESFKVFTVSSKEFLKKKRLERDDTEIPKLQEFLQDLNDCHSETLNYVSGARGILSLIQGASRREGDDIKTAVYKVLQQKMRNELDKVRKPMKETNLAFEKCLSAGVEKCKSSCETILESVIHPPNKSGSGFHGTLKCIVQHDGIHKTTKGKQINLNMELASCLTKSIDEKFKKTFP
;
A
#
# COMPACT_ATOMS: atom_id res chain seq x y z
N MET A 1 2.15 -8.42 -14.52
CA MET A 1 1.08 -7.42 -14.42
C MET A 1 1.05 -6.75 -13.04
N TRP A 2 0.55 -7.37 -11.96
CA TRP A 2 0.38 -6.64 -10.68
C TRP A 2 1.67 -5.97 -10.13
N LYS A 3 2.84 -6.60 -10.32
CA LYS A 3 4.14 -6.04 -9.90
C LYS A 3 4.46 -4.65 -10.50
N THR A 4 3.92 -4.31 -11.66
CA THR A 4 4.20 -3.04 -12.34
C THR A 4 3.26 -1.91 -11.91
N VAL A 5 2.13 -2.23 -11.28
CA VAL A 5 1.10 -1.25 -10.90
C VAL A 5 0.96 -1.07 -9.40
N VAL A 6 1.50 -2.00 -8.60
CA VAL A 6 1.36 -1.99 -7.13
C VAL A 6 2.01 -0.75 -6.49
N GLY A 7 3.05 -0.19 -7.10
CA GLY A 7 3.70 1.04 -6.62
C GLY A 7 2.89 2.33 -6.85
N SER A 8 1.87 2.30 -7.70
CA SER A 8 1.07 3.47 -8.10
C SER A 8 -0.43 3.26 -7.88
N CYS A 9 -0.80 2.49 -6.86
CA CYS A 9 -2.20 2.23 -6.50
C CYS A 9 -2.49 2.75 -5.10
N SER A 10 -3.75 3.08 -4.79
CA SER A 10 -4.17 3.49 -3.44
C SER A 10 -4.52 2.29 -2.55
N THR A 11 -5.05 1.23 -3.15
CA THR A 11 -5.50 0.02 -2.46
C THR A 11 -5.26 -1.22 -3.32
N VAL A 12 -4.86 -2.33 -2.69
CA VAL A 12 -4.74 -3.64 -3.33
C VAL A 12 -5.85 -4.54 -2.83
N TRP A 13 -6.64 -5.08 -3.75
CA TRP A 13 -7.66 -6.08 -3.44
C TRP A 13 -7.22 -7.47 -3.92
N ILE A 14 -7.06 -8.39 -2.97
CA ILE A 14 -6.78 -9.80 -3.24
C ILE A 14 -8.11 -10.55 -3.24
N VAL A 15 -8.57 -10.94 -4.43
CA VAL A 15 -9.83 -11.66 -4.60
C VAL A 15 -9.57 -13.16 -4.60
N THR A 16 -10.25 -13.89 -3.72
CA THR A 16 -10.10 -15.35 -3.56
C THR A 16 -11.45 -15.99 -3.26
N ASP A 17 -11.58 -17.29 -3.50
CA ASP A 17 -12.75 -18.05 -3.04
C ASP A 17 -12.69 -18.20 -1.51
N ARG A 18 -13.84 -18.11 -0.84
CA ARG A 18 -13.92 -18.30 0.61
C ARG A 18 -13.21 -19.58 1.08
N ASN A 19 -13.26 -20.67 0.32
CA ASN A 19 -12.63 -21.93 0.73
C ASN A 19 -11.10 -21.95 0.57
N GLY A 20 -10.53 -21.02 -0.20
CA GLY A 20 -9.09 -20.89 -0.45
C GLY A 20 -8.43 -19.71 0.27
N ALA A 21 -9.21 -18.80 0.87
CA ALA A 21 -8.72 -17.51 1.33
C ALA A 21 -7.50 -17.58 2.29
N ALA A 22 -7.47 -18.55 3.20
CA ALA A 22 -6.37 -18.72 4.15
C ALA A 22 -5.26 -19.67 3.66
N SER A 23 -5.49 -20.44 2.59
CA SER A 23 -4.62 -21.55 2.18
C SER A 23 -4.06 -21.43 0.76
N GLU A 24 -4.62 -20.57 -0.08
CA GLU A 24 -4.26 -20.39 -1.50
C GLU A 24 -2.84 -19.79 -1.63
N PRO A 25 -1.83 -20.56 -2.03
CA PRO A 25 -0.43 -20.13 -1.98
C PRO A 25 -0.14 -18.88 -2.83
N GLU A 26 -0.86 -18.72 -3.93
CA GLU A 26 -0.71 -17.61 -4.89
C GLU A 26 -1.06 -16.27 -4.25
N ALA A 27 -2.19 -16.18 -3.54
CA ALA A 27 -2.65 -14.98 -2.85
C ALA A 27 -1.61 -14.52 -1.81
N TRP A 28 -1.12 -15.45 -1.00
CA TRP A 28 -0.11 -15.18 0.03
C TRP A 28 1.26 -14.86 -0.56
N LYS A 29 1.60 -15.40 -1.74
CA LYS A 29 2.82 -15.06 -2.46
C LYS A 29 2.81 -13.62 -2.98
N ILE A 30 1.67 -13.13 -3.46
CA ILE A 30 1.50 -11.73 -3.84
C ILE A 30 1.75 -10.85 -2.63
N LEU A 31 1.06 -11.13 -1.51
CA LEU A 31 1.18 -10.37 -0.28
C LEU A 31 2.62 -10.32 0.26
N LYS A 32 3.32 -11.46 0.30
CA LYS A 32 4.71 -11.55 0.76
C LYS A 32 5.69 -10.76 -0.09
N SER A 33 5.37 -10.56 -1.37
CA SER A 33 6.25 -9.85 -2.30
C SER A 33 5.83 -8.40 -2.54
N ALA A 34 4.60 -8.01 -2.22
CA ALA A 34 4.11 -6.64 -2.42
C ALA A 34 4.99 -5.55 -1.76
N PRO A 35 5.43 -5.67 -0.48
CA PRO A 35 6.29 -4.67 0.15
C PRO A 35 7.54 -4.33 -0.67
N SER A 36 8.14 -5.34 -1.32
CA SER A 36 9.34 -5.14 -2.13
C SER A 36 9.13 -4.31 -3.39
N PHE A 37 7.91 -4.28 -3.93
CA PHE A 37 7.58 -3.56 -5.16
C PHE A 37 6.94 -2.20 -4.90
N MET A 38 6.41 -1.95 -3.70
CA MET A 38 5.80 -0.67 -3.34
C MET A 38 6.82 0.37 -2.89
N GLY A 39 8.05 -0.05 -2.59
CA GLY A 39 9.09 0.84 -2.08
C GLY A 39 8.69 1.50 -0.75
N ASN A 40 9.32 2.64 -0.46
CA ASN A 40 9.26 3.25 0.85
C ASN A 40 8.10 4.21 0.92
N GLY A 41 6.97 3.69 1.39
CA GLY A 41 5.73 4.44 1.58
C GLY A 41 5.09 4.88 0.26
N GLY A 42 5.01 3.96 -0.71
CA GLY A 42 4.23 4.16 -1.93
C GLY A 42 2.77 4.53 -1.63
N GLN A 43 2.04 5.00 -2.65
CA GLN A 43 0.64 5.43 -2.55
C GLN A 43 -0.31 4.36 -1.96
N CYS A 44 0.11 3.09 -2.00
CA CYS A 44 -0.72 1.97 -1.57
C CYS A 44 -0.69 1.82 -0.06
N GLN A 45 -1.64 2.46 0.60
CA GLN A 45 -1.79 2.41 2.05
C GLN A 45 -2.65 1.24 2.51
N HIS A 46 -3.42 0.61 1.62
CA HIS A 46 -4.41 -0.40 2.01
C HIS A 46 -4.24 -1.72 1.25
N ILE A 47 -4.42 -2.83 1.96
CA ILE A 47 -4.51 -4.15 1.35
C ILE A 47 -5.67 -4.94 1.92
N HIS A 48 -6.57 -5.40 1.06
CA HIS A 48 -7.83 -6.02 1.48
C HIS A 48 -7.99 -7.39 0.82
N PHE A 49 -8.47 -8.35 1.61
CA PHE A 49 -8.93 -9.64 1.08
C PHE A 49 -10.42 -9.58 0.80
N ILE A 50 -10.80 -10.00 -0.41
CA ILE A 50 -12.20 -10.13 -0.82
C ILE A 50 -12.47 -11.62 -1.03
N CYS A 51 -13.07 -12.24 -0.02
CA CYS A 51 -13.46 -13.64 -0.03
C CYS A 51 -14.83 -13.81 -0.69
N THR A 52 -14.85 -14.26 -1.93
CA THR A 52 -16.05 -14.41 -2.74
C THR A 52 -16.82 -15.70 -2.45
N LYS A 53 -18.06 -15.79 -2.97
CA LYS A 53 -18.97 -16.94 -2.80
C LYS A 53 -19.30 -17.24 -1.35
N SER A 54 -19.45 -16.18 -0.55
CA SER A 54 -19.71 -16.29 0.88
C SER A 54 -21.07 -16.95 1.20
N ASP A 55 -22.00 -17.01 0.23
CA ASP A 55 -23.33 -17.59 0.33
C ASP A 55 -23.40 -19.13 0.30
N ILE A 56 -22.31 -19.81 -0.08
CA ILE A 56 -22.30 -21.27 -0.22
C ILE A 56 -22.22 -21.93 1.17
N ILE A 57 -23.11 -22.86 1.50
CA ILE A 57 -23.04 -23.66 2.75
C ILE A 57 -22.84 -25.13 2.37
N LYS A 58 -21.92 -25.83 3.04
CA LYS A 58 -21.70 -27.27 2.79
C LYS A 58 -22.77 -28.14 3.44
N LYS A 59 -23.19 -27.88 4.69
CA LYS A 59 -24.34 -28.51 5.37
C LYS A 59 -24.84 -27.61 6.51
N SER A 60 -26.10 -27.18 6.49
CA SER A 60 -26.76 -26.57 7.67
C SER A 60 -27.66 -27.62 8.32
N LYS A 61 -27.64 -27.70 9.67
CA LYS A 61 -28.59 -28.54 10.43
C LYS A 61 -29.96 -27.89 10.57
N ASP A 62 -30.01 -26.57 10.46
CA ASP A 62 -31.24 -25.78 10.49
C ASP A 62 -31.53 -25.30 9.06
N HIS A 63 -32.66 -25.76 8.52
CA HIS A 63 -33.12 -25.43 7.17
C HIS A 63 -34.01 -24.19 7.12
N SER A 64 -34.30 -23.56 8.27
CA SER A 64 -35.00 -22.27 8.30
C SER A 64 -34.17 -21.18 7.64
N ALA A 65 -34.84 -20.17 7.07
CA ALA A 65 -34.15 -19.04 6.44
C ALA A 65 -33.21 -18.31 7.42
N ALA A 66 -33.65 -18.14 8.67
CA ALA A 66 -32.86 -17.52 9.73
C ALA A 66 -31.64 -18.39 10.12
N GLY A 67 -31.82 -19.70 10.27
CA GLY A 67 -30.72 -20.64 10.56
C GLY A 67 -29.67 -20.70 9.45
N VAL A 68 -30.12 -20.71 8.19
CA VAL A 68 -29.24 -20.65 7.00
C VAL A 68 -28.45 -19.34 6.99
N ARG A 69 -29.09 -18.19 7.21
CA ARG A 69 -28.44 -16.87 7.30
C ARG A 69 -27.39 -16.84 8.42
N ALA A 70 -27.76 -17.27 9.63
CA ALA A 70 -26.85 -17.32 10.77
C ALA A 70 -25.64 -18.25 10.52
N SER A 71 -25.86 -19.39 9.85
CA SER A 71 -24.79 -20.32 9.47
C SER A 71 -23.80 -19.69 8.48
N ILE A 72 -24.29 -18.92 7.50
CA ILE A 72 -23.45 -18.19 6.55
C ILE A 72 -22.59 -17.16 7.30
N LEU A 73 -23.22 -16.31 8.11
CA LEU A 73 -22.52 -15.26 8.86
C LEU A 73 -21.45 -15.85 9.79
N LYS A 74 -21.78 -16.90 10.53
CA LYS A 74 -20.82 -17.61 11.40
C LYS A 74 -19.63 -18.18 10.61
N THR A 75 -19.89 -18.74 9.43
CA THR A 75 -18.82 -19.27 8.56
C THR A 75 -17.94 -18.15 8.01
N ASN A 76 -18.55 -17.03 7.62
CA ASN A 76 -17.84 -15.86 7.12
C ASN A 76 -16.92 -15.26 8.20
N ASP A 77 -17.41 -15.12 9.43
CA ASP A 77 -16.60 -14.65 10.55
C ASP A 77 -15.41 -15.57 10.85
N ARG A 78 -15.61 -16.88 10.73
CA ARG A 78 -14.51 -17.85 10.88
C ARG A 78 -13.43 -17.63 9.83
N VAL A 79 -13.82 -17.50 8.56
CA VAL A 79 -12.87 -17.29 7.45
C VAL A 79 -12.10 -15.99 7.61
N LYS A 80 -12.77 -14.90 8.02
CA LYS A 80 -12.09 -13.63 8.33
C LYS A 80 -11.04 -13.78 9.42
N LYS A 81 -11.35 -14.52 10.49
CA LYS A 81 -10.40 -14.79 11.59
C LYS A 81 -9.22 -15.61 11.10
N GLU A 82 -9.46 -16.67 10.32
CA GLU A 82 -8.40 -17.51 9.74
C GLU A 82 -7.44 -16.69 8.87
N VAL A 83 -7.95 -15.86 7.96
CA VAL A 83 -7.14 -14.97 7.11
C VAL A 83 -6.34 -13.97 7.95
N LYS A 84 -6.95 -13.35 8.98
CA LYS A 84 -6.24 -12.43 9.89
C LYS A 84 -5.13 -13.13 10.68
N VAL A 85 -5.35 -14.37 11.10
CA VAL A 85 -4.32 -15.19 11.78
C VAL A 85 -3.15 -15.46 10.84
N GLU A 86 -3.39 -15.87 9.59
CA GLU A 86 -2.31 -16.05 8.62
C GLU A 86 -1.57 -14.74 8.31
N PHE A 87 -2.29 -13.63 8.19
CA PHE A 87 -1.70 -12.31 8.01
C PHE A 87 -0.78 -11.93 9.17
N SER A 88 -1.19 -12.20 10.41
CA SER A 88 -0.39 -11.89 11.61
C SER A 88 0.98 -12.58 11.64
N LYS A 89 1.14 -13.70 10.93
CA LYS A 89 2.42 -14.41 10.80
C LYS A 89 3.41 -13.66 9.91
N LEU A 90 2.95 -12.72 9.07
CA LEU A 90 3.76 -11.97 8.10
C LEU A 90 4.36 -10.69 8.69
N LYS A 91 5.30 -10.85 9.63
CA LYS A 91 5.93 -9.74 10.36
C LYS A 91 6.50 -8.64 9.45
N GLU A 92 7.14 -9.02 8.34
CA GLU A 92 7.73 -8.05 7.40
C GLU A 92 6.67 -7.24 6.65
N VAL A 93 5.55 -7.86 6.28
CA VAL A 93 4.42 -7.17 5.63
C VAL A 93 3.77 -6.19 6.61
N LYS A 94 3.68 -6.57 7.89
CA LYS A 94 3.15 -5.70 8.96
C LYS A 94 3.98 -4.44 9.22
N LYS A 95 5.23 -4.38 8.76
CA LYS A 95 6.03 -3.13 8.78
C LYS A 95 5.52 -2.09 7.79
N HIS A 96 4.72 -2.48 6.80
CA HIS A 96 4.18 -1.60 5.76
C HIS A 96 2.65 -1.47 5.86
N PHE A 97 1.98 -2.52 6.34
CA PHE A 97 0.53 -2.53 6.52
C PHE A 97 0.18 -2.80 7.98
N SER A 98 -0.35 -1.77 8.65
CA SER A 98 -0.94 -1.92 9.98
C SER A 98 -2.17 -2.84 9.94
N ASP A 99 -2.61 -3.31 11.10
CA ASP A 99 -3.85 -4.09 11.19
C ASP A 99 -5.10 -3.28 10.77
N GLU A 100 -5.03 -1.94 10.80
CA GLU A 100 -6.08 -1.04 10.32
C GLU A 100 -6.12 -0.95 8.79
N SER A 101 -4.94 -0.97 8.15
CA SER A 101 -4.81 -1.00 6.69
C SER A 101 -5.18 -2.35 6.06
N PHE A 102 -5.35 -3.39 6.88
CA PHE A 102 -5.70 -4.74 6.48
C PHE A 102 -7.15 -5.11 6.86
N LYS A 103 -8.01 -5.25 5.86
CA LYS A 103 -9.41 -5.66 6.05
C LYS A 103 -9.72 -6.94 5.26
N VAL A 104 -10.61 -7.76 5.80
CA VAL A 104 -11.09 -8.99 5.16
C VAL A 104 -12.59 -8.90 5.01
N PHE A 105 -13.06 -8.92 3.77
CA PHE A 105 -14.47 -8.86 3.40
C PHE A 105 -14.93 -10.22 2.90
N THR A 106 -16.16 -10.59 3.24
CA THR A 106 -16.78 -11.83 2.75
C THR A 106 -17.99 -11.49 1.91
N VAL A 107 -17.84 -11.57 0.59
CA VAL A 107 -18.82 -11.03 -0.35
C VAL A 107 -19.57 -12.10 -1.13
N SER A 108 -20.83 -11.80 -1.42
CA SER A 108 -21.65 -12.57 -2.36
C SER A 108 -22.37 -11.64 -3.32
N SER A 109 -21.87 -11.54 -4.55
CA SER A 109 -22.52 -10.78 -5.61
C SER A 109 -23.90 -11.35 -5.96
N LYS A 110 -24.08 -12.67 -5.82
CA LYS A 110 -25.36 -13.33 -6.09
C LYS A 110 -26.43 -12.91 -5.10
N GLU A 111 -26.11 -12.92 -3.81
CA GLU A 111 -27.05 -12.50 -2.77
C GLU A 111 -27.26 -10.98 -2.78
N PHE A 112 -26.26 -10.19 -3.15
CA PHE A 112 -26.42 -8.74 -3.30
C PHE A 112 -27.40 -8.36 -4.41
N LEU A 113 -27.38 -9.09 -5.53
CA LEU A 113 -28.28 -8.84 -6.66
C LEU A 113 -29.67 -9.46 -6.49
N LYS A 114 -29.75 -10.66 -5.88
CA LYS A 114 -30.99 -11.48 -5.86
C LYS A 114 -31.67 -11.57 -4.49
N LYS A 115 -31.01 -11.12 -3.42
CA LYS A 115 -31.50 -11.04 -2.03
C LYS A 115 -32.32 -12.28 -1.60
N LYS A 116 -31.69 -13.46 -1.58
CA LYS A 116 -32.41 -14.72 -1.29
C LYS A 116 -32.27 -15.17 0.17
N ARG A 117 -31.05 -15.07 0.71
CA ARG A 117 -30.65 -15.63 2.02
C ARG A 117 -29.96 -14.61 2.90
N LEU A 118 -29.40 -13.56 2.31
CA LEU A 118 -28.69 -12.50 3.01
C LEU A 118 -29.38 -11.15 2.76
N GLU A 119 -29.37 -10.31 3.80
CA GLU A 119 -29.69 -8.90 3.63
C GLU A 119 -28.53 -8.21 2.90
N ARG A 120 -28.79 -7.02 2.34
CA ARG A 120 -27.79 -6.30 1.54
C ARG A 120 -26.51 -6.03 2.33
N ASP A 121 -26.65 -5.65 3.60
CA ASP A 121 -25.51 -5.33 4.47
C ASP A 121 -24.69 -6.57 4.86
N ASP A 122 -25.32 -7.74 4.94
CA ASP A 122 -24.63 -9.01 5.23
C ASP A 122 -23.67 -9.41 4.10
N THR A 123 -23.89 -8.93 2.88
CA THR A 123 -23.04 -9.24 1.73
C THR A 123 -21.74 -8.45 1.73
N GLU A 124 -21.63 -7.43 2.58
CA GLU A 124 -20.48 -6.53 2.74
C GLU A 124 -20.05 -5.75 1.48
N ILE A 125 -20.74 -5.92 0.36
CA ILE A 125 -20.55 -5.10 -0.84
C ILE A 125 -20.84 -3.62 -0.54
N PRO A 126 -21.86 -3.23 0.25
CA PRO A 126 -22.03 -1.84 0.68
C PRO A 126 -20.80 -1.27 1.39
N LYS A 127 -20.13 -2.05 2.25
CA LYS A 127 -18.91 -1.61 2.95
C LYS A 127 -17.73 -1.40 1.99
N LEU A 128 -17.65 -2.19 0.91
CA LEU A 128 -16.67 -1.97 -0.15
C LEU A 128 -16.98 -0.70 -0.95
N GLN A 129 -18.26 -0.40 -1.19
CA GLN A 129 -18.68 0.83 -1.86
C GLN A 129 -18.36 2.05 -1.00
N GLU A 130 -18.68 2.02 0.29
CA GLU A 130 -18.34 3.05 1.28
C GLU A 130 -16.83 3.31 1.29
N PHE A 131 -16.02 2.24 1.37
CA PHE A 131 -14.56 2.38 1.31
C PHE A 131 -14.06 3.04 0.01
N LEU A 132 -14.63 2.71 -1.15
CA LEU A 132 -14.26 3.37 -2.41
C LEU A 132 -14.68 4.85 -2.42
N GLN A 133 -15.81 5.17 -1.78
CA GLN A 133 -16.33 6.52 -1.67
C GLN A 133 -15.43 7.37 -0.76
N ASP A 134 -15.03 6.84 0.40
CA ASP A 134 -14.08 7.46 1.31
C ASP A 134 -12.73 7.78 0.62
N LEU A 135 -12.22 6.87 -0.19
CA LEU A 135 -11.00 7.10 -0.96
C LEU A 135 -11.14 8.26 -1.95
N ASN A 136 -12.31 8.39 -2.58
CA ASN A 136 -12.59 9.47 -3.52
C ASN A 136 -12.82 10.82 -2.82
N ASP A 137 -13.44 10.80 -1.64
CA ASP A 137 -13.73 12.00 -0.87
C ASP A 137 -12.44 12.62 -0.29
N CYS A 138 -11.51 11.81 0.23
CA CYS A 138 -10.16 12.25 0.62
C CYS A 138 -9.42 12.97 -0.52
N HIS A 139 -9.55 12.46 -1.75
CA HIS A 139 -8.97 13.10 -2.93
C HIS A 139 -9.60 14.48 -3.19
N SER A 140 -10.92 14.56 -3.06
CA SER A 140 -11.69 15.79 -3.27
C SER A 140 -11.37 16.86 -2.22
N GLU A 141 -11.23 16.49 -0.93
CA GLU A 141 -10.84 17.41 0.14
C GLU A 141 -9.47 18.05 -0.12
N THR A 142 -8.49 17.25 -0.52
CA THR A 142 -7.15 17.74 -0.87
C THR A 142 -7.22 18.74 -2.03
N LEU A 143 -7.99 18.41 -3.08
CA LEU A 143 -8.19 19.28 -4.23
C LEU A 143 -8.90 20.58 -3.86
N ASN A 144 -9.89 20.52 -2.97
CA ASN A 144 -10.61 21.67 -2.45
C ASN A 144 -9.70 22.57 -1.61
N TYR A 145 -8.83 22.00 -0.77
CA TYR A 145 -7.85 22.77 -0.01
C TYR A 145 -6.88 23.54 -0.92
N VAL A 146 -6.32 22.85 -1.92
CA VAL A 146 -5.42 23.47 -2.92
C VAL A 146 -6.13 24.57 -3.71
N SER A 147 -7.38 24.31 -4.11
CA SER A 147 -8.20 25.28 -4.85
C SER A 147 -8.57 26.49 -4.00
N GLY A 148 -8.89 26.29 -2.72
CA GLY A 148 -9.18 27.35 -1.76
C GLY A 148 -7.97 28.25 -1.51
N ALA A 149 -6.79 27.65 -1.30
CA ALA A 149 -5.53 28.38 -1.18
C ALA A 149 -5.24 29.22 -2.44
N ARG A 150 -5.44 28.63 -3.64
CA ARG A 150 -5.31 29.33 -4.92
C ARG A 150 -6.32 30.48 -5.07
N GLY A 151 -7.54 30.31 -4.58
CA GLY A 151 -8.57 31.35 -4.55
C GLY A 151 -8.15 32.56 -3.72
N ILE A 152 -7.67 32.33 -2.49
CA ILE A 152 -7.15 33.38 -1.61
C ILE A 152 -5.97 34.11 -2.26
N LEU A 153 -5.02 33.37 -2.85
CA LEU A 153 -3.90 33.94 -3.60
C LEU A 153 -4.37 34.84 -4.75
N SER A 154 -5.39 34.40 -5.49
CA SER A 154 -5.97 35.16 -6.61
C SER A 154 -6.65 36.45 -6.12
N LEU A 155 -7.33 36.40 -4.98
CA LEU A 155 -7.93 37.58 -4.34
C LEU A 155 -6.87 38.58 -3.89
N ILE A 156 -5.78 38.12 -3.28
CA ILE A 156 -4.64 38.95 -2.87
C ILE A 156 -4.03 39.65 -4.09
N GLN A 157 -3.79 38.91 -5.18
CA GLN A 157 -3.25 39.45 -6.43
C GLN A 157 -4.21 40.42 -7.14
N GLY A 158 -5.51 40.16 -7.08
CA GLY A 158 -6.51 41.06 -7.63
C GLY A 158 -6.60 42.38 -6.86
N ALA A 159 -6.55 42.30 -5.52
CA ALA A 159 -6.57 43.47 -4.65
C ALA A 159 -5.31 44.35 -4.83
N SER A 160 -4.14 43.77 -5.08
CA SER A 160 -2.90 44.52 -5.31
C SER A 160 -2.84 45.28 -6.64
N ARG A 161 -3.78 45.02 -7.57
CA ARG A 161 -3.82 45.64 -8.91
C ARG A 161 -4.80 46.80 -9.06
N ARG A 162 -5.59 47.12 -8.02
CA ARG A 162 -6.55 48.23 -8.04
C ARG A 162 -6.05 49.34 -7.11
N GLU A 163 -5.70 50.50 -7.65
CA GLU A 163 -5.28 51.67 -6.87
C GLU A 163 -6.45 52.30 -6.10
N GLY A 164 -6.14 52.87 -4.92
CA GLY A 164 -7.05 53.74 -4.13
C GLY A 164 -7.74 53.08 -2.93
N ASP A 165 -7.11 53.17 -1.75
CA ASP A 165 -7.69 53.31 -0.39
C ASP A 165 -6.69 52.82 0.67
N ASP A 166 -6.40 53.62 1.70
CA ASP A 166 -5.47 53.27 2.81
C ASP A 166 -5.85 51.96 3.52
N ILE A 167 -7.15 51.66 3.61
CA ILE A 167 -7.68 50.42 4.18
C ILE A 167 -7.23 49.20 3.36
N LYS A 168 -7.21 49.30 2.02
CA LYS A 168 -6.76 48.20 1.14
C LYS A 168 -5.27 47.92 1.32
N THR A 169 -4.47 48.96 1.48
CA THR A 169 -3.02 48.84 1.73
C THR A 169 -2.73 48.15 3.07
N ALA A 170 -3.47 48.49 4.13
CA ALA A 170 -3.35 47.84 5.43
C ALA A 170 -3.74 46.35 5.37
N VAL A 171 -4.89 46.04 4.75
CA VAL A 171 -5.36 44.65 4.57
C VAL A 171 -4.39 43.84 3.72
N TYR A 172 -3.85 44.41 2.64
CA TYR A 172 -2.85 43.77 1.80
C TYR A 172 -1.57 43.41 2.58
N LYS A 173 -1.04 44.33 3.39
CA LYS A 173 0.15 44.06 4.23
C LYS A 173 -0.09 42.93 5.22
N VAL A 174 -1.27 42.91 5.87
CA VAL A 174 -1.66 41.83 6.80
C VAL A 174 -1.74 40.48 6.08
N LEU A 175 -2.39 40.44 4.91
CA LEU A 175 -2.52 39.22 4.11
C LEU A 175 -1.16 38.72 3.61
N GLN A 176 -0.30 39.63 3.13
CA GLN A 176 1.04 39.27 2.66
C GLN A 176 1.91 38.72 3.80
N GLN A 177 1.82 39.31 4.99
CA GLN A 177 2.56 38.81 6.16
C GLN A 177 2.02 37.46 6.62
N LYS A 178 0.70 37.27 6.67
CA LYS A 178 0.10 35.98 7.00
C LYS A 178 0.50 34.91 5.99
N MET A 179 0.48 35.23 4.70
CA MET A 179 0.93 34.32 3.64
C MET A 179 2.40 33.94 3.80
N ARG A 180 3.29 34.89 4.09
CA ARG A 180 4.72 34.60 4.37
C ARG A 180 4.86 33.67 5.58
N ASN A 181 4.16 33.95 6.66
CA ASN A 181 4.21 33.14 7.88
C ASN A 181 3.71 31.70 7.63
N GLU A 182 2.56 31.54 6.96
CA GLU A 182 2.03 30.21 6.62
C GLU A 182 2.95 29.46 5.63
N LEU A 183 3.52 30.17 4.65
CA LEU A 183 4.48 29.57 3.72
C LEU A 183 5.75 29.10 4.44
N ASP A 184 6.25 29.85 5.42
CA ASP A 184 7.39 29.45 6.23
C ASP A 184 7.10 28.23 7.12
N LYS A 185 5.87 28.12 7.65
CA LYS A 185 5.43 26.92 8.40
C LYS A 185 5.44 25.65 7.55
N VAL A 186 5.22 25.77 6.23
CA VAL A 186 5.32 24.63 5.29
C VAL A 186 6.76 24.43 4.83
N ARG A 187 7.44 25.51 4.45
CA ARG A 187 8.77 25.48 3.84
C ARG A 187 9.84 24.94 4.79
N LYS A 188 9.80 25.29 6.08
CA LYS A 188 10.82 24.86 7.05
C LYS A 188 10.77 23.34 7.27
N PRO A 189 9.64 22.71 7.66
CA PRO A 189 9.55 21.26 7.79
C PRO A 189 9.90 20.53 6.48
N MET A 190 9.48 21.07 5.32
CA MET A 190 9.80 20.46 4.02
C MET A 190 11.31 20.45 3.74
N LYS A 191 12.01 21.56 4.03
CA LYS A 191 13.48 21.62 3.89
C LYS A 191 14.18 20.67 4.84
N GLU A 192 13.80 20.65 6.11
CA GLU A 192 14.37 19.74 7.12
C GLU A 192 14.17 18.27 6.74
N THR A 193 12.97 17.95 6.24
CA THR A 193 12.62 16.63 5.71
C THR A 193 13.50 16.27 4.51
N ASN A 194 13.62 17.16 3.53
CA ASN A 194 14.46 16.94 2.36
C ASN A 194 15.93 16.70 2.73
N LEU A 195 16.50 17.52 3.62
CA LEU A 195 17.87 17.34 4.10
C LEU A 195 18.06 16.01 4.83
N ALA A 196 17.07 15.60 5.63
CA ALA A 196 17.12 14.32 6.31
C ALA A 196 17.08 13.14 5.31
N PHE A 197 16.26 13.23 4.26
CA PHE A 197 16.24 12.22 3.20
C PHE A 197 17.53 12.19 2.39
N GLU A 198 18.08 13.34 2.02
CA GLU A 198 19.36 13.45 1.31
C GLU A 198 20.49 12.79 2.11
N LYS A 199 20.53 13.02 3.42
CA LYS A 199 21.50 12.36 4.32
C LYS A 199 21.31 10.84 4.36
N CYS A 200 20.07 10.37 4.50
CA CYS A 200 19.73 8.95 4.47
C CYS A 200 20.18 8.29 3.16
N LEU A 201 19.83 8.89 2.02
CA LEU A 201 20.15 8.37 0.70
C LEU A 201 21.66 8.37 0.47
N SER A 202 22.38 9.43 0.84
CA SER A 202 23.84 9.51 0.71
C SER A 202 24.51 8.38 1.50
N ALA A 203 24.11 8.16 2.76
CA ALA A 203 24.60 7.05 3.55
C ALA A 203 24.22 5.68 2.95
N GLY A 204 23.01 5.55 2.40
CA GLY A 204 22.55 4.37 1.69
C GLY A 204 23.40 4.05 0.46
N VAL A 205 23.76 5.05 -0.33
CA VAL A 205 24.64 4.92 -1.51
C VAL A 205 26.03 4.43 -1.11
N GLU A 206 26.65 5.02 -0.09
CA GLU A 206 27.97 4.57 0.38
C GLU A 206 27.93 3.14 0.94
N LYS A 207 26.84 2.79 1.62
CA LYS A 207 26.60 1.41 2.06
C LYS A 207 26.39 0.45 0.89
N CYS A 208 25.64 0.84 -0.15
CA CYS A 208 25.47 0.05 -1.38
C CYS A 208 26.83 -0.23 -2.03
N LYS A 209 27.67 0.80 -2.23
CA LYS A 209 28.98 0.66 -2.84
C LYS A 209 29.87 -0.31 -2.06
N SER A 210 29.99 -0.12 -0.75
CA SER A 210 30.84 -0.96 0.11
C SER A 210 30.36 -2.40 0.29
N SER A 211 29.07 -2.67 0.07
CA SER A 211 28.49 -4.03 0.20
C SER A 211 28.20 -4.71 -1.14
N CYS A 212 28.45 -4.04 -2.27
CA CYS A 212 28.07 -4.51 -3.60
C CYS A 212 28.65 -5.90 -3.92
N GLU A 213 29.96 -6.06 -3.74
CA GLU A 213 30.66 -7.33 -3.99
C GLU A 213 30.13 -8.45 -3.08
N THR A 214 29.99 -8.19 -1.78
CA THR A 214 29.45 -9.16 -0.83
C THR A 214 28.00 -9.58 -1.18
N ILE A 215 27.17 -8.64 -1.61
CA ILE A 215 25.80 -8.93 -2.06
C ILE A 215 25.83 -9.81 -3.32
N LEU A 216 26.65 -9.44 -4.32
CA LEU A 216 26.81 -10.21 -5.55
C LEU A 216 27.27 -11.65 -5.26
N GLU A 217 28.30 -11.81 -4.44
CA GLU A 217 28.81 -13.11 -4.03
C GLU A 217 27.73 -13.94 -3.33
N SER A 218 27.00 -13.35 -2.39
CA SER A 218 25.94 -14.07 -1.66
C SER A 218 24.79 -14.55 -2.55
N VAL A 219 24.47 -13.78 -3.60
CA VAL A 219 23.38 -14.07 -4.54
C VAL A 219 23.80 -15.11 -5.58
N ILE A 220 25.01 -14.97 -6.13
CA ILE A 220 25.47 -15.79 -7.25
C ILE A 220 26.19 -17.05 -6.74
N HIS A 221 26.96 -16.95 -5.65
CA HIS A 221 27.77 -18.02 -5.03
C HIS A 221 27.41 -18.26 -3.55
N PRO A 222 26.21 -18.78 -3.23
CA PRO A 222 25.84 -19.05 -1.85
C PRO A 222 26.75 -20.14 -1.23
N PRO A 223 27.20 -19.99 0.03
CA PRO A 223 28.32 -20.74 0.63
C PRO A 223 28.16 -22.27 0.75
N ASN A 224 27.02 -22.84 0.33
CA ASN A 224 26.68 -24.26 0.47
C ASN A 224 26.30 -24.93 -0.87
N LYS A 225 26.78 -24.43 -2.02
CA LYS A 225 26.58 -25.07 -3.33
C LYS A 225 27.90 -25.36 -4.02
N SER A 226 28.01 -26.55 -4.63
CA SER A 226 29.16 -26.91 -5.46
C SER A 226 29.32 -25.93 -6.63
N GLY A 227 30.57 -25.62 -6.99
CA GLY A 227 30.94 -24.57 -7.93
C GLY A 227 30.31 -24.66 -9.33
N SER A 228 29.76 -25.82 -9.72
CA SER A 228 29.10 -25.99 -11.03
C SER A 228 27.74 -25.29 -11.15
N GLY A 229 27.03 -25.04 -10.05
CA GLY A 229 25.70 -24.40 -10.06
C GLY A 229 25.69 -22.87 -10.20
N PHE A 230 26.84 -22.24 -9.93
CA PHE A 230 27.04 -20.78 -9.99
C PHE A 230 26.81 -20.23 -11.40
N HIS A 231 27.46 -20.83 -12.40
CA HIS A 231 27.39 -20.35 -13.79
C HIS A 231 25.96 -20.39 -14.34
N GLY A 232 25.17 -21.40 -13.97
CA GLY A 232 23.76 -21.48 -14.35
C GLY A 232 22.92 -20.37 -13.72
N THR A 233 23.17 -20.04 -12.46
CA THR A 233 22.49 -18.94 -11.75
C THR A 233 22.86 -17.59 -12.37
N LEU A 234 24.15 -17.34 -12.59
CA LEU A 234 24.65 -16.13 -13.23
C LEU A 234 24.07 -15.95 -14.63
N LYS A 235 24.13 -17.00 -15.47
CA LYS A 235 23.57 -17.00 -16.82
C LYS A 235 22.08 -16.65 -16.81
N CYS A 236 21.31 -17.27 -15.90
CA CYS A 236 19.89 -16.97 -15.80
C CYS A 236 19.62 -15.53 -15.37
N ILE A 237 20.33 -15.02 -14.36
CA ILE A 237 20.19 -13.64 -13.88
C ILE A 237 20.49 -12.65 -15.00
N VAL A 238 21.58 -12.85 -15.75
CA VAL A 238 21.96 -11.99 -16.88
C VAL A 238 20.93 -12.04 -18.01
N GLN A 239 20.43 -13.24 -18.36
CA GLN A 239 19.45 -13.41 -19.45
C GLN A 239 18.04 -12.87 -19.12
N HIS A 240 17.74 -12.64 -17.84
CA HIS A 240 16.41 -12.26 -17.37
C HIS A 240 16.47 -11.01 -16.47
N ASP A 241 17.31 -10.05 -16.83
CA ASP A 241 17.39 -8.71 -16.24
C ASP A 241 17.49 -8.70 -14.70
N GLY A 242 18.33 -9.56 -14.14
CA GLY A 242 18.57 -9.63 -12.70
C GLY A 242 17.67 -10.62 -11.95
N ILE A 243 16.77 -11.34 -12.63
CA ILE A 243 15.77 -12.22 -11.98
C ILE A 243 15.99 -13.69 -12.36
N HIS A 244 16.09 -14.58 -11.37
CA HIS A 244 16.15 -16.02 -11.62
C HIS A 244 15.15 -16.77 -10.74
N LYS A 245 14.34 -17.66 -11.33
CA LYS A 245 13.46 -18.56 -10.57
C LYS A 245 14.08 -19.95 -10.52
N THR A 246 14.41 -20.40 -9.31
CA THR A 246 14.95 -21.74 -9.09
C THR A 246 13.90 -22.83 -9.38
N THR A 247 14.35 -24.05 -9.63
CA THR A 247 13.47 -25.24 -9.81
C THR A 247 12.57 -25.51 -8.61
N LYS A 248 13.00 -25.13 -7.38
CA LYS A 248 12.19 -25.18 -6.15
C LYS A 248 11.18 -24.04 -6.01
N GLY A 249 11.06 -23.17 -7.02
CA GLY A 249 10.10 -22.06 -7.05
C GLY A 249 10.54 -20.79 -6.32
N LYS A 250 11.69 -20.79 -5.62
CA LYS A 250 12.27 -19.58 -5.01
C LYS A 250 12.76 -18.63 -6.09
N GLN A 251 12.35 -17.36 -6.01
CA GLN A 251 12.82 -16.29 -6.89
C GLN A 251 14.06 -15.64 -6.26
N ILE A 252 15.11 -15.47 -7.05
CA ILE A 252 16.30 -14.66 -6.78
C ILE A 252 16.11 -13.36 -7.58
N ASN A 253 16.29 -12.22 -6.94
CA ASN A 253 16.15 -10.90 -7.55
C ASN A 253 17.37 -10.05 -7.18
N LEU A 254 18.39 -10.08 -8.03
CA LEU A 254 19.65 -9.38 -7.79
C LEU A 254 19.44 -7.86 -7.68
N ASN A 255 18.61 -7.29 -8.55
CA ASN A 255 18.33 -5.85 -8.56
C ASN A 255 17.75 -5.39 -7.22
N MET A 256 16.86 -6.20 -6.65
CA MET A 256 16.26 -5.90 -5.34
C MET A 256 17.27 -6.00 -4.20
N GLU A 257 18.14 -7.02 -4.20
CA GLU A 257 19.18 -7.15 -3.17
C GLU A 257 20.18 -5.99 -3.22
N LEU A 258 20.63 -5.60 -4.42
CA LEU A 258 21.52 -4.46 -4.64
C LEU A 258 20.87 -3.13 -4.20
N ALA A 259 19.60 -2.93 -4.53
CA ALA A 259 18.85 -1.74 -4.11
C ALA A 259 18.51 -1.75 -2.61
N SER A 260 18.56 -2.90 -1.93
CA SER A 260 18.05 -3.05 -0.57
C SER A 260 18.74 -2.13 0.44
N CYS A 261 20.02 -1.82 0.25
CA CYS A 261 20.78 -0.91 1.10
C CYS A 261 20.26 0.53 0.98
N LEU A 262 19.90 0.97 -0.23
CA LEU A 262 19.27 2.27 -0.46
C LEU A 262 17.86 2.31 0.12
N THR A 263 17.04 1.29 -0.16
CA THR A 263 15.68 1.17 0.37
C THR A 263 15.71 1.24 1.91
N LYS A 264 16.43 0.33 2.57
CA LYS A 264 16.53 0.28 4.05
C LYS A 264 17.04 1.59 4.66
N SER A 265 17.86 2.37 3.95
CA SER A 265 18.40 3.64 4.47
C SER A 265 17.35 4.74 4.61
N ILE A 266 16.29 4.70 3.80
CA ILE A 266 15.25 5.74 3.78
C ILE A 266 13.91 5.27 4.38
N ASP A 267 13.63 3.95 4.41
CA ASP A 267 12.39 3.34 4.95
C ASP A 267 11.91 3.97 6.27
N GLU A 268 12.75 3.93 7.29
CA GLU A 268 12.35 4.39 8.63
C GLU A 268 12.08 5.88 8.65
N LYS A 269 12.93 6.68 8.01
CA LYS A 269 12.76 8.13 7.98
C LYS A 269 11.50 8.49 7.21
N PHE A 270 11.22 7.78 6.13
CA PHE A 270 10.03 7.99 5.32
C PHE A 270 8.76 7.72 6.12
N LYS A 271 8.67 6.54 6.76
CA LYS A 271 7.52 6.15 7.60
C LYS A 271 7.26 7.11 8.76
N LYS A 272 8.31 7.67 9.38
CA LYS A 272 8.18 8.66 10.45
C LYS A 272 7.71 10.03 9.94
N THR A 273 8.01 10.36 8.68
CA THR A 273 7.70 11.66 8.08
C THR A 273 6.28 11.67 7.49
N PHE A 274 5.90 10.56 6.85
CA PHE A 274 4.60 10.37 6.20
C PHE A 274 3.93 9.15 6.83
N PRO A 275 3.29 9.31 8.01
CA PRO A 275 2.59 8.24 8.70
C PRO A 275 1.36 7.75 7.93
#